data_AF-A0A2V9WFZ6-F1
#
_entry.id   AF-A0A2V9WFZ6-F1
#
_cell.length_a   1.000
_cell.length_b   1.000
_cell.length_c   1.000
_cell.angle_alpha   90.00
_cell.angle_beta   90.00
_cell.angle_gamma   90.00
#
_symmetry.space_group_name_H-M   'P 1'
#
loop_
_entity.id
_entity.type
_entity.pdbx_description
1 polymer ?
#
loop_
_entity_poly.entity_id
_entity_poly.type
_entity_poly.pdbx_seq_one_letter_code
_entity_poly.pdbx_strand_id
1 'polypeptide(L)'
;MPTPLTPDQIAQISHLVAAYILTQRDRYAVRALPLSAQQRASLEGFFASELLGNTRVLVLEGERVANPDFYPKLRELGLKNLPEQSGMAAITFYDVIVAHERFSPGLLFHEFVHVEQYRQLALPR
;
A
#
# COMPACT_ATOMS: atom_id res chain seq x y z
N MET A 1 23.64 7.18 -18.17
CA MET A 1 23.25 6.76 -16.80
C MET A 1 22.44 7.91 -16.21
N PRO A 2 21.25 7.69 -15.65
CA PRO A 2 20.55 8.76 -14.93
C PRO A 2 21.41 9.24 -13.75
N THR A 3 21.41 10.53 -13.49
CA THR A 3 22.11 11.10 -12.32
C THR A 3 21.52 10.49 -11.05
N PRO A 4 22.33 9.90 -10.16
CA PRO A 4 21.85 9.41 -8.88
C PRO A 4 21.22 10.53 -8.06
N LEU A 5 20.15 10.23 -7.33
CA LEU A 5 19.56 11.17 -6.39
C LEU A 5 20.54 11.47 -5.25
N THR A 6 20.56 12.70 -4.77
CA THR A 6 21.30 13.06 -3.56
C THR A 6 20.64 12.44 -2.31
N PRO A 7 21.38 12.28 -1.20
CA PRO A 7 20.78 11.83 0.06
C PRO A 7 19.57 12.68 0.51
N ASP A 8 19.65 14.01 0.33
CA ASP A 8 18.55 14.92 0.67
C ASP A 8 17.32 14.70 -0.22
N GLN A 9 17.53 14.46 -1.52
CA GLN A 9 16.44 14.13 -2.44
C GLN A 9 15.81 12.79 -2.08
N ILE A 10 16.60 11.78 -1.72
CA ILE A 10 16.11 10.48 -1.26
C ILE A 10 15.26 10.68 0.00
N ALA A 11 15.77 11.37 1.01
CA ALA A 11 15.04 11.63 2.25
C ALA A 11 13.73 12.38 2.00
N GLN A 12 13.76 13.43 1.17
CA GLN A 12 12.56 14.19 0.82
C GLN A 12 11.50 13.32 0.13
N ILE A 13 11.91 12.49 -0.85
CA ILE A 13 10.99 11.60 -1.56
C ILE A 13 10.45 10.53 -0.61
N SER A 14 11.28 9.93 0.23
CA SER A 14 10.86 8.97 1.24
C SER A 14 9.82 9.55 2.20
N HIS A 15 10.00 10.79 2.67
CA HIS A 15 9.00 11.47 3.51
C HIS A 15 7.69 11.74 2.77
N LEU A 16 7.75 12.18 1.50
CA LEU A 16 6.54 12.38 0.69
C LEU A 16 5.76 11.07 0.50
N VAL A 17 6.46 9.97 0.21
CA VAL A 17 5.85 8.64 0.04
C VAL A 17 5.27 8.13 1.36
N ALA A 18 5.99 8.26 2.47
CA ALA A 18 5.50 7.86 3.79
C ALA A 18 4.23 8.63 4.19
N ALA A 19 4.23 9.97 4.01
CA ALA A 19 3.08 10.80 4.28
C ALA A 19 1.87 10.42 3.41
N TYR A 20 2.10 10.12 2.13
CA TYR A 20 1.06 9.63 1.23
C TYR A 20 0.45 8.32 1.70
N ILE A 21 1.29 7.34 2.08
CA ILE A 21 0.83 6.04 2.57
C ILE A 21 -0.05 6.21 3.81
N LEU A 22 0.39 6.99 4.79
CA LEU A 22 -0.38 7.24 6.01
C LEU A 22 -1.69 7.98 5.73
N THR A 23 -1.67 8.97 4.83
CA THR A 23 -2.86 9.70 4.42
C THR A 23 -3.89 8.80 3.74
N GLN A 24 -3.47 7.94 2.81
CA GLN A 24 -4.39 6.98 2.17
C GLN A 24 -4.89 5.93 3.17
N ARG A 25 -4.00 5.44 4.05
CA ARG A 25 -4.36 4.52 5.12
C ARG A 25 -5.52 5.08 5.94
N ASP A 26 -5.40 6.31 6.45
CA ASP A 26 -6.43 6.92 7.29
C ASP A 26 -7.72 7.20 6.52
N ARG A 27 -7.60 7.64 5.26
CA ARG A 27 -8.75 7.84 4.37
C ARG A 27 -9.58 6.58 4.19
N TYR A 28 -8.94 5.44 3.92
CA TYR A 28 -9.63 4.19 3.62
C TYR A 28 -9.99 3.38 4.87
N ALA A 29 -9.27 3.55 5.98
CA ALA A 29 -9.52 2.86 7.24
C ALA A 29 -10.96 3.02 7.75
N VAL A 30 -11.58 4.18 7.50
CA VAL A 30 -12.98 4.48 7.92
C VAL A 30 -14.00 3.53 7.28
N ARG A 31 -13.70 3.01 6.08
CA ARG A 31 -14.58 2.11 5.32
C ARG A 31 -14.09 0.66 5.32
N ALA A 32 -12.83 0.43 5.67
CA ALA A 32 -12.21 -0.88 5.59
C ALA A 32 -12.67 -1.81 6.72
N LEU A 33 -12.94 -3.05 6.36
CA LEU A 33 -13.47 -4.07 7.28
C LEU A 33 -12.34 -5.01 7.73
N PRO A 34 -12.45 -5.65 8.91
CA PRO A 34 -11.57 -6.76 9.26
C PRO A 34 -11.65 -7.87 8.21
N LEU A 35 -10.62 -8.73 8.16
CA LEU A 35 -10.70 -9.95 7.36
C LEU A 35 -11.93 -10.78 7.70
N SER A 36 -12.58 -11.34 6.68
CA SER A 36 -13.57 -12.38 6.91
C SER A 36 -12.91 -13.64 7.49
N ALA A 37 -13.70 -14.51 8.13
CA ALA A 37 -13.20 -15.77 8.66
C ALA A 37 -12.51 -16.63 7.59
N GLN A 38 -13.06 -16.64 6.36
CA GLN A 38 -12.50 -17.39 5.24
C GLN A 38 -11.15 -16.81 4.78
N GLN A 39 -11.07 -15.48 4.64
CA GLN A 39 -9.84 -14.79 4.28
C GLN A 39 -8.75 -15.03 5.32
N ARG A 40 -9.10 -14.90 6.60
CA ARG A 40 -8.19 -15.17 7.71
C ARG A 40 -7.66 -16.62 7.66
N ALA A 41 -8.56 -17.60 7.55
CA ALA A 41 -8.16 -19.01 7.47
C ALA A 41 -7.23 -19.31 6.30
N SER A 42 -7.38 -18.63 5.14
CA SER A 42 -6.48 -18.80 3.99
C SER A 42 -5.06 -18.26 4.19
N LEU A 43 -4.85 -17.41 5.19
CA LEU A 43 -3.57 -16.75 5.50
C LEU A 43 -2.93 -17.28 6.79
N GLU A 44 -3.68 -18.04 7.59
CA GLU A 44 -3.19 -18.66 8.81
C GLU A 44 -2.02 -19.61 8.50
N GLY A 45 -0.99 -19.57 9.35
CA GLY A 45 0.26 -20.31 9.17
C GLY A 45 1.32 -19.60 8.33
N PHE A 46 0.96 -18.58 7.54
CA PHE A 46 1.91 -17.78 6.76
C PHE A 46 2.29 -16.46 7.43
N PHE A 47 1.34 -15.82 8.12
CA PHE A 47 1.52 -14.51 8.75
C PHE A 47 1.19 -14.56 10.24
N ALA A 48 1.80 -13.67 11.03
CA ALA A 48 1.57 -13.63 12.47
C ALA A 48 0.12 -13.23 12.79
N SER A 49 -0.45 -13.82 13.85
CA SER A 49 -1.84 -13.62 14.24
C SER A 49 -2.19 -12.15 14.52
N GLU A 50 -1.21 -11.35 14.94
CA GLU A 50 -1.36 -9.91 15.15
C GLU A 50 -1.64 -9.18 13.82
N LEU A 51 -0.89 -9.47 12.74
CA LEU A 51 -1.18 -8.88 11.42
C LEU A 51 -2.58 -9.27 10.96
N LEU A 52 -2.91 -10.56 11.06
CA LEU A 52 -4.23 -11.07 10.69
C LEU A 52 -5.37 -10.42 11.50
N GLY A 53 -5.11 -9.98 12.72
CA GLY A 53 -6.06 -9.30 13.59
C GLY A 53 -6.19 -7.80 13.32
N ASN A 54 -5.11 -7.15 12.91
CA ASN A 54 -5.06 -5.70 12.75
C ASN A 54 -5.36 -5.24 11.32
N THR A 55 -5.02 -6.04 10.31
CA THR A 55 -5.21 -5.66 8.91
C THR A 55 -6.68 -5.51 8.54
N ARG A 56 -6.96 -4.43 7.80
CA ARG A 56 -8.28 -4.13 7.24
C ARG A 56 -8.23 -4.21 5.72
N VAL A 57 -9.34 -4.66 5.13
CA VAL A 57 -9.51 -4.79 3.68
C VAL A 57 -10.71 -3.97 3.21
N LEU A 58 -10.57 -3.37 2.04
CA LEU A 58 -11.62 -2.63 1.35
C LEU A 58 -11.61 -2.99 -0.13
N VAL A 59 -12.76 -3.33 -0.68
CA VAL A 59 -12.96 -3.41 -2.14
C VAL A 59 -13.68 -2.14 -2.57
N LEU A 60 -13.08 -1.38 -3.49
CA LEU A 60 -13.69 -0.20 -4.08
C LEU A 60 -14.61 -0.61 -5.22
N GLU A 61 -15.86 -0.13 -5.18
CA GLU A 61 -16.85 -0.36 -6.23
C GLU A 61 -17.09 0.95 -6.99
N GLY A 62 -16.84 0.95 -8.30
CA GLY A 62 -17.07 2.11 -9.17
C GLY A 62 -16.07 3.27 -8.99
N GLU A 63 -15.06 3.11 -8.13
CA GLU A 63 -13.98 4.07 -7.94
C GLU A 63 -12.62 3.36 -7.88
N ARG A 64 -11.54 4.12 -8.10
CA ARG A 64 -10.17 3.63 -8.03
C ARG A 64 -9.29 4.59 -7.25
N VAL A 65 -8.23 4.07 -6.66
CA VAL A 65 -7.18 4.88 -6.06
C VAL A 65 -6.48 5.66 -7.18
N ALA A 66 -6.46 6.98 -7.07
CA ALA A 66 -5.79 7.85 -8.03
C ALA A 66 -4.26 7.75 -7.89
N ASN A 67 -3.55 8.05 -8.98
CA ASN A 67 -2.10 8.24 -8.90
C ASN A 67 -1.76 9.42 -7.97
N PRO A 68 -0.70 9.32 -7.15
CA PRO A 68 -0.30 10.38 -6.23
C PRO A 68 -0.02 11.72 -6.92
N ASP A 69 -0.52 12.80 -6.33
CA ASP A 69 -0.42 14.16 -6.88
C ASP A 69 1.02 14.70 -6.95
N PHE A 70 1.96 14.10 -6.21
CA PHE A 70 3.38 14.45 -6.26
C PHE A 70 4.15 13.77 -7.41
N TYR A 71 3.53 12.88 -8.19
CA TYR A 71 4.18 12.22 -9.33
C TYR A 71 4.76 13.18 -10.37
N PRO A 72 4.10 14.28 -10.79
CA PRO A 72 4.69 15.26 -11.70
C PRO A 72 6.07 15.77 -11.22
N LYS A 73 6.19 16.09 -9.92
CA LYS A 73 7.44 16.51 -9.30
C LYS A 73 8.52 15.43 -9.35
N LEU A 74 8.16 14.16 -9.15
CA LEU A 74 9.12 13.05 -9.27
C LEU A 74 9.61 12.88 -10.71
N ARG A 75 8.74 13.12 -11.70
CA ARG A 75 9.15 13.08 -13.12
C ARG A 75 10.13 14.19 -13.46
N GLU A 76 9.96 15.39 -12.90
CA GLU A 76 10.93 16.50 -13.03
C GLU A 76 12.31 16.14 -12.46
N LEU A 77 12.36 15.32 -11.40
CA LEU A 77 13.60 14.77 -10.85
C LEU A 77 14.17 13.60 -11.68
N GLY A 78 13.56 13.26 -12.81
CA GLY A 78 14.02 12.23 -13.72
C GLY A 78 13.54 10.81 -13.40
N LEU A 79 12.63 10.62 -12.44
CA LEU A 79 12.02 9.31 -12.18
C LEU A 79 11.00 8.98 -13.28
N LYS A 80 11.28 7.92 -14.06
CA LYS A 80 10.47 7.54 -15.22
C LYS A 80 9.49 6.39 -14.97
N ASN A 81 9.81 5.50 -14.04
CA ASN A 81 9.07 4.26 -13.79
C ASN A 81 8.21 4.36 -12.53
N LEU A 82 7.37 5.39 -12.46
CA LEU A 82 6.45 5.56 -11.32
C LEU A 82 5.32 4.52 -11.44
N PRO A 83 4.93 3.86 -10.33
CA PRO A 83 3.86 2.88 -10.36
C PRO A 83 2.53 3.51 -10.79
N GLU A 84 1.83 2.89 -11.72
CA GLU A 84 0.48 3.30 -12.11
C GLU A 84 -0.50 2.65 -11.13
N GLN A 85 -0.98 3.41 -10.14
CA GLN A 85 -1.81 2.90 -9.04
C GLN A 85 -3.25 2.65 -9.47
N SER A 86 -3.80 3.46 -10.38
CA SER A 86 -5.18 3.32 -10.84
C SER A 86 -5.45 2.05 -11.66
N GLY A 87 -4.43 1.34 -12.11
CA GLY A 87 -4.50 0.08 -12.85
C GLY A 87 -4.05 -1.12 -12.04
N MET A 88 -3.63 -0.93 -10.79
CA MET A 88 -3.32 -2.05 -9.89
C MET A 88 -4.60 -2.80 -9.48
N ALA A 89 -4.46 -4.09 -9.20
CA ALA A 89 -5.55 -4.90 -8.65
C ALA A 89 -5.84 -4.54 -7.18
N ALA A 90 -4.78 -4.31 -6.40
CA ALA A 90 -4.85 -3.82 -5.03
C ALA A 90 -3.59 -3.03 -4.64
N ILE A 91 -3.70 -2.27 -3.56
CA ILE A 91 -2.64 -1.46 -2.98
C ILE A 91 -2.70 -1.58 -1.47
N THR A 92 -1.56 -1.86 -0.85
CA THR A 92 -1.42 -1.89 0.60
C THR A 92 -0.90 -0.56 1.14
N PHE A 93 -1.69 0.05 2.03
CA PHE A 93 -1.37 1.24 2.81
C PHE A 93 -1.20 0.86 4.28
N TYR A 94 0.02 0.48 4.67
CA TYR A 94 0.35 0.04 6.02
C TYR A 94 -0.47 -1.19 6.46
N ASP A 95 -1.47 -1.02 7.32
CA ASP A 95 -2.40 -2.06 7.80
C ASP A 95 -3.73 -2.08 7.03
N VAL A 96 -3.89 -1.27 5.99
CA VAL A 96 -5.12 -1.20 5.18
C VAL A 96 -4.83 -1.60 3.73
N ILE A 97 -5.50 -2.63 3.25
CA ILE A 97 -5.41 -3.11 1.87
C ILE A 97 -6.65 -2.64 1.10
N VAL A 98 -6.43 -1.99 -0.04
CA VAL A 98 -7.49 -1.45 -0.90
C VAL A 98 -7.42 -2.13 -2.27
N ALA A 99 -8.47 -2.86 -2.64
CA ALA A 99 -8.57 -3.53 -3.93
C ALA A 99 -9.56 -2.84 -4.86
N HIS A 100 -9.29 -2.87 -6.17
CA HIS A 100 -10.21 -2.43 -7.23
C HIS A 100 -11.01 -3.60 -7.81
N GLU A 101 -10.72 -4.82 -7.36
CA GLU A 101 -11.45 -6.04 -7.69
C GLU A 101 -11.63 -6.91 -6.44
N ARG A 102 -12.44 -7.98 -6.55
CA ARG A 102 -12.61 -8.92 -5.45
C ARG A 102 -11.30 -9.66 -5.17
N PHE A 103 -10.97 -9.82 -3.89
CA PHE A 103 -9.79 -10.57 -3.49
C PHE A 103 -9.86 -12.04 -3.94
N SER A 104 -8.93 -12.43 -4.80
CA SER A 104 -8.54 -13.83 -4.94
C SER A 104 -7.59 -14.22 -3.79
N PRO A 105 -7.44 -15.52 -3.46
CA PRO A 105 -6.48 -15.95 -2.45
C PRO A 105 -5.04 -15.50 -2.75
N GLY A 106 -4.62 -15.56 -4.02
CA GLY A 106 -3.29 -15.14 -4.45
C GLY A 106 -3.06 -13.64 -4.31
N LEU A 107 -4.05 -12.82 -4.70
CA LEU A 107 -3.98 -11.36 -4.54
C LEU A 107 -3.92 -10.99 -3.05
N LEU A 108 -4.80 -11.59 -2.23
CA LEU A 108 -4.82 -11.31 -0.80
C LEU A 108 -3.49 -11.69 -0.12
N PHE A 109 -2.92 -12.84 -0.48
CA PHE A 109 -1.61 -13.25 0.02
C PHE A 109 -0.52 -12.24 -0.37
N HIS A 110 -0.49 -11.81 -1.64
CA HIS A 110 0.46 -10.82 -2.13
C HIS A 110 0.39 -9.52 -1.33
N GLU A 111 -0.81 -9.00 -1.09
CA GLU A 111 -0.99 -7.78 -0.30
C GLU A 111 -0.56 -7.98 1.17
N PHE A 112 -0.76 -9.17 1.74
CA PHE A 112 -0.25 -9.46 3.09
C PHE A 112 1.28 -9.50 3.18
N VAL A 113 1.98 -9.85 2.09
CA VAL A 113 3.43 -9.67 2.04
C VAL A 113 3.80 -8.19 2.19
N HIS A 114 3.04 -7.28 1.60
CA HIS A 114 3.25 -5.84 1.77
C HIS A 114 2.94 -5.36 3.20
N VAL A 115 1.89 -5.89 3.85
CA VAL A 115 1.62 -5.59 5.26
C VAL A 115 2.79 -6.02 6.15
N GLU A 116 3.34 -7.21 5.91
CA GLU A 116 4.51 -7.70 6.66
C GLU A 116 5.76 -6.85 6.40
N GLN A 117 5.97 -6.38 5.16
CA GLN A 117 7.04 -5.44 4.84
C GLN A 117 6.91 -4.14 5.65
N TYR A 118 5.70 -3.58 5.76
CA TYR A 118 5.47 -2.39 6.58
C TYR A 118 5.77 -2.64 8.06
N ARG A 119 5.39 -3.80 8.59
CA ARG A 119 5.68 -4.17 9.99
C ARG A 119 7.18 -4.26 10.25
N GLN A 120 7.96 -4.82 9.32
CA GLN A 120 9.41 -4.99 9.48
C GLN A 120 10.20 -3.70 9.28
N LEU A 121 9.80 -2.88 8.30
CA LEU A 121 10.58 -1.70 7.91
C LEU A 121 10.23 -0.45 8.73
N ALA A 122 9.03 -0.44 9.34
CA ALA A 122 8.40 0.73 9.95
C ALA A 122 8.28 1.92 8.97
N LEU A 123 7.19 2.69 9.10
CA LEU A 123 7.14 4.00 8.45
C LEU A 123 7.74 5.03 9.42
N PRO A 124 8.66 5.90 8.96
CA PRO A 124 9.10 7.01 9.79
C PRO A 124 7.87 7.86 10.17
N ARG A 125 7.66 8.02 11.48
CA ARG A 125 6.62 8.90 12.04
C ARG A 125 7.15 10.31 12.19
#